data_AF-A0A8H9IDP4-F1
#
_entry.id   AF-A0A8H9IDP4-F1
#
_cell.length_a   1.000
_cell.length_b   1.000
_cell.length_c   1.000
_cell.angle_alpha   90.00
_cell.angle_beta   90.00
_cell.angle_gamma   90.00
#
_symmetry.space_group_name_H-M   'P 1'
#
loop_
_entity.id
_entity.type
_entity.pdbx_description
1 polymer ?
#
loop_
_entity_poly.entity_id
_entity_poly.type
_entity_poly.pdbx_seq_one_letter_code
_entity_poly.pdbx_strand_id
1 'polypeptide(L)'
;MRKIRSAAFVSLSLGLVACGGSDNTQLDQSAVDEIIVEDDTSTEPVTDEGIVIDVDATLFLTGENVSVNTVSCTLVDGSDTLCYEITSKHIASEHDMGPWCPETIYDTAEDGGLWFDKGEINDLDGPFIANLATFYDDPGFKMYEDDGSVRRMETAQECAEGADPNIEDKYTNMCAQCLPEWVSAQVSYLIPITPVKQSEPVTLSDGPTLEQAGVEYGPSVRGLAFNGVRFDHPADIDIILAGYQIAPVDDAGGHVNNSLGYHYHGDTGMTTRIAQSDDHSAMIGYALDGFGLYAKLDDEGNEAAELDECRGHTDEIRGYHYHVLSLESNEFLDCFYGAWAE
;
A
#
# COMPACT_ATOMS: atom_id res chain seq x y z
N MET A 1 24.67 -22.64 -54.24
CA MET A 1 24.36 -23.14 -55.59
C MET A 1 22.84 -23.21 -55.76
N ARG A 2 22.33 -22.61 -56.85
CA ARG A 2 20.99 -22.66 -57.48
C ARG A 2 19.99 -23.70 -56.92
N LYS A 3 18.68 -23.41 -56.76
CA LYS A 3 17.76 -22.85 -57.77
C LYS A 3 16.55 -22.13 -57.15
N ILE A 4 16.21 -21.00 -57.78
CA ILE A 4 14.94 -20.27 -57.76
C ILE A 4 13.91 -21.00 -58.64
N ARG A 5 12.62 -21.00 -58.26
CA ARG A 5 11.48 -20.91 -59.19
C ARG A 5 10.32 -20.10 -58.60
N SER A 6 9.96 -19.04 -59.32
CA SER A 6 8.78 -18.18 -59.17
C SER A 6 7.50 -18.79 -59.76
N ALA A 7 6.34 -18.35 -59.26
CA ALA A 7 5.12 -17.97 -60.00
C ALA A 7 4.10 -17.44 -58.95
N ALA A 8 3.68 -16.18 -58.85
CA ALA A 8 3.02 -15.25 -59.79
C ALA A 8 1.49 -15.47 -59.93
N PHE A 9 0.76 -14.50 -59.37
CA PHE A 9 -0.58 -13.97 -59.71
C PHE A 9 -1.84 -14.84 -59.55
N VAL A 10 -2.86 -14.32 -58.88
CA VAL A 10 -4.00 -13.62 -59.53
C VAL A 10 -4.85 -12.92 -58.43
N SER A 11 -5.11 -11.64 -58.67
CA SER A 11 -6.07 -10.81 -57.95
C SER A 11 -7.48 -11.08 -58.47
N LEU A 12 -8.46 -11.19 -57.57
CA LEU A 12 -9.87 -11.07 -57.92
C LEU A 12 -10.59 -10.27 -56.83
N SER A 13 -10.80 -8.98 -57.11
CA SER A 13 -11.69 -8.10 -56.39
C SER A 13 -13.11 -8.25 -56.94
N LEU A 14 -14.08 -8.56 -56.07
CA LEU A 14 -15.51 -8.38 -56.33
C LEU A 14 -16.14 -7.72 -55.10
N GLY A 15 -16.68 -6.52 -55.29
CA GLY A 15 -17.49 -5.82 -54.29
C GLY A 15 -18.99 -5.97 -54.54
N LEU A 16 -19.78 -5.59 -53.53
CA LEU A 16 -21.22 -5.20 -53.45
C LEU A 16 -21.80 -5.77 -52.14
N VAL A 17 -21.91 -4.99 -51.05
CA VAL A 17 -22.98 -4.01 -50.69
C VAL A 17 -24.26 -4.66 -50.12
N ALA A 18 -24.44 -4.42 -48.81
CA ALA A 18 -25.64 -4.06 -48.02
C ALA A 18 -26.68 -5.08 -47.49
N CYS A 19 -26.82 -4.99 -46.16
CA CYS A 19 -28.02 -4.96 -45.29
C CYS A 19 -28.79 -6.25 -44.93
N GLY A 20 -28.94 -6.47 -43.62
CA GLY A 20 -30.02 -7.29 -43.02
C GLY A 20 -29.71 -7.67 -41.57
N GLY A 21 -30.52 -7.20 -40.61
CA GLY A 21 -30.26 -7.27 -39.17
C GLY A 21 -30.60 -8.57 -38.43
N SER A 22 -30.18 -8.55 -37.17
CA SER A 22 -30.72 -9.17 -35.93
C SER A 22 -30.36 -10.60 -35.52
N ASP A 23 -29.73 -10.62 -34.33
CA ASP A 23 -29.90 -11.50 -33.16
C ASP A 23 -29.21 -12.88 -33.06
N ASN A 24 -28.08 -12.86 -32.34
CA ASN A 24 -27.88 -13.37 -30.96
C ASN A 24 -26.87 -14.52 -30.75
N THR A 25 -26.03 -14.32 -29.71
CA THR A 25 -25.08 -15.22 -29.00
C THR A 25 -23.88 -15.74 -29.82
N GLN A 26 -22.62 -15.70 -29.36
CA GLN A 26 -22.10 -15.94 -28.02
C GLN A 26 -20.69 -15.33 -27.84
N LEU A 27 -20.36 -15.05 -26.57
CA LEU A 27 -19.19 -14.40 -25.99
C LEU A 27 -17.87 -15.19 -26.16
N ASP A 28 -16.75 -14.47 -26.35
CA ASP A 28 -15.46 -14.75 -25.69
C ASP A 28 -14.51 -13.55 -25.87
N GLN A 29 -14.26 -12.81 -24.79
CA GLN A 29 -12.96 -12.19 -24.48
C GLN A 29 -13.02 -11.50 -23.11
N SER A 30 -12.11 -11.90 -22.24
CA SER A 30 -11.75 -11.27 -20.97
C SER A 30 -11.44 -9.79 -21.15
N ALA A 31 -12.20 -8.93 -20.44
CA ALA A 31 -11.91 -7.52 -20.29
C ALA A 31 -11.53 -7.26 -18.83
N VAL A 32 -10.36 -6.66 -18.65
CA VAL A 32 -9.95 -5.96 -17.44
C VAL A 32 -10.64 -4.60 -17.53
N ASP A 33 -11.51 -4.26 -16.58
CA ASP A 33 -12.21 -2.98 -16.59
C ASP A 33 -11.25 -1.89 -16.13
N GLU A 34 -10.69 -1.12 -17.08
CA GLU A 34 -10.14 0.20 -16.84
C GLU A 34 -11.31 1.18 -16.65
N ILE A 35 -11.44 1.71 -15.43
CA ILE A 35 -12.38 2.81 -15.16
C ILE A 35 -11.70 4.11 -15.60
N ILE A 36 -12.04 4.57 -16.80
CA ILE A 36 -11.75 5.95 -17.23
C ILE A 36 -12.88 6.83 -16.70
N VAL A 37 -12.57 7.70 -15.74
CA VAL A 37 -13.51 8.72 -15.25
C VAL A 37 -13.47 9.91 -16.22
N GLU A 38 -14.60 10.23 -16.85
CA GLU A 38 -14.77 11.49 -17.58
C GLU A 38 -15.05 12.62 -16.58
N ASP A 39 -14.31 13.72 -16.75
CA ASP A 39 -14.33 15.00 -16.02
C ASP A 39 -15.77 15.56 -15.82
N ASP A 40 -16.29 15.46 -14.59
CA ASP A 40 -17.50 16.16 -14.14
C ASP A 40 -17.08 17.42 -13.38
N THR A 41 -17.20 18.57 -14.04
CA THR A 41 -16.86 19.88 -13.48
C THR A 41 -17.82 20.26 -12.36
N SER A 42 -17.53 19.84 -11.12
CA SER A 42 -18.04 20.48 -9.91
C SER A 42 -17.26 21.78 -9.67
N THR A 43 -17.98 22.86 -9.37
CA THR A 43 -17.37 24.16 -9.09
C THR A 43 -16.81 24.16 -7.67
N GLU A 44 -15.57 23.68 -7.53
CA GLU A 44 -14.84 23.69 -6.27
C GLU A 44 -14.45 25.12 -5.84
N PRO A 45 -14.46 25.42 -4.52
CA PRO A 45 -14.12 26.73 -4.01
C PRO A 45 -12.63 27.02 -4.21
N VAL A 46 -12.31 27.90 -5.16
CA VAL A 46 -10.96 28.45 -5.33
C VAL A 46 -10.67 29.37 -4.13
N THR A 47 -9.75 28.96 -3.26
CA THR A 47 -9.22 29.83 -2.20
C THR A 47 -7.95 30.53 -2.70
N ASP A 48 -7.45 31.54 -1.97
CA ASP A 48 -6.15 32.18 -2.27
C ASP A 48 -4.96 31.18 -2.21
N GLU A 49 -5.19 29.93 -1.76
CA GLU A 49 -4.22 28.84 -1.63
C GLU A 49 -4.35 27.74 -2.71
N GLY A 50 -5.21 27.93 -3.71
CA GLY A 50 -5.47 26.94 -4.77
C GLY A 50 -6.85 26.30 -4.68
N ILE A 51 -7.09 25.31 -5.54
CA ILE A 51 -8.29 24.47 -5.47
C ILE A 51 -8.13 23.44 -4.34
N VAL A 52 -9.24 23.09 -3.70
CA VAL A 52 -9.31 21.97 -2.74
C VAL A 52 -10.17 20.90 -3.37
N ILE A 53 -9.67 19.66 -3.38
CA ILE A 53 -10.41 18.51 -3.92
C ILE A 53 -11.02 17.76 -2.74
N ASP A 54 -12.35 17.62 -2.77
CA ASP A 54 -13.06 16.78 -1.82
C ASP A 54 -12.66 15.31 -1.99
N VAL A 55 -12.64 14.58 -0.88
CA VAL A 55 -12.48 13.12 -0.88
C VAL A 55 -13.62 12.49 -1.65
N ASP A 56 -13.30 11.71 -2.68
CA ASP A 56 -14.28 10.91 -3.41
C ASP A 56 -14.44 9.53 -2.76
N ALA A 57 -15.51 9.38 -1.96
CA ALA A 57 -15.84 8.11 -1.32
C ALA A 57 -16.13 6.96 -2.30
N THR A 58 -16.43 7.25 -3.57
CA THR A 58 -16.72 6.22 -4.58
C THR A 58 -15.48 5.47 -5.03
N LEU A 59 -14.28 6.01 -4.77
CA LEU A 59 -13.01 5.32 -5.06
C LEU A 59 -12.74 4.17 -4.11
N PHE A 60 -13.33 4.15 -2.90
CA PHE A 60 -13.15 3.03 -1.99
C PHE A 60 -13.88 1.78 -2.48
N LEU A 61 -13.21 0.63 -2.38
CA LEU A 61 -13.73 -0.68 -2.77
C LEU A 61 -14.76 -1.19 -1.74
N THR A 62 -15.90 -0.51 -1.68
CA THR A 62 -16.97 -0.81 -0.72
C THR A 62 -17.57 -2.20 -0.93
N GLY A 63 -17.89 -2.88 0.15
CA GLY A 63 -18.39 -4.24 0.12
C GLY A 63 -18.39 -4.90 1.48
N GLU A 64 -18.01 -6.17 1.54
CA GLU A 64 -17.93 -6.91 2.81
C GLU A 64 -16.80 -6.40 3.73
N ASN A 65 -15.71 -5.89 3.13
CA ASN A 65 -14.49 -5.50 3.83
C ASN A 65 -14.46 -4.02 4.19
N VAL A 66 -15.04 -3.15 3.36
CA VAL A 66 -15.02 -1.69 3.52
C VAL A 66 -16.44 -1.14 3.48
N SER A 67 -16.76 -0.27 4.43
CA SER A 67 -17.99 0.53 4.41
C SER A 67 -17.67 1.98 4.69
N VAL A 68 -18.44 2.89 4.07
CA VAL A 68 -18.25 4.33 4.20
C VAL A 68 -19.57 4.96 4.62
N ASN A 69 -19.54 5.69 5.74
CA ASN A 69 -20.66 6.51 6.21
C ASN A 69 -20.24 7.98 6.25
N THR A 70 -21.19 8.90 6.12
CA THR A 70 -20.93 10.32 6.38
C THR A 70 -21.36 10.68 7.80
N VAL A 71 -20.46 11.29 8.57
CA VAL A 71 -20.68 11.73 9.95
C VAL A 71 -20.21 13.16 10.13
N SER A 72 -20.69 13.84 11.18
CA SER A 72 -20.07 15.10 11.62
C SER A 72 -18.84 14.79 12.46
N CYS A 73 -17.78 15.57 12.27
CA CYS A 73 -16.51 15.46 13.00
C CYS A 73 -15.95 16.86 13.29
N THR A 74 -15.03 16.93 14.25
CA THR A 74 -14.26 18.14 14.55
C THR A 74 -12.80 17.85 14.25
N LEU A 75 -12.17 18.71 13.46
CA LEU A 75 -10.75 18.57 13.13
C LEU A 75 -9.88 19.11 14.26
N VAL A 76 -8.59 18.76 14.25
CA VAL A 76 -7.63 19.21 15.27
C VAL A 76 -7.41 20.72 15.32
N ASP A 77 -7.74 21.45 14.25
CA ASP A 77 -7.74 22.91 14.23
C ASP A 77 -9.00 23.55 14.88
N GLY A 78 -9.93 22.70 15.33
CA GLY A 78 -11.19 23.08 15.98
C GLY A 78 -12.34 23.36 15.02
N SER A 79 -12.16 23.15 13.71
CA SER A 79 -13.24 23.30 12.73
C SER A 79 -14.22 22.12 12.77
N ASP A 80 -15.52 22.40 12.70
CA ASP A 80 -16.56 21.39 12.55
C ASP A 80 -16.85 21.16 11.07
N THR A 81 -16.82 19.91 10.62
CA THR A 81 -17.05 19.53 9.22
C THR A 81 -17.79 18.19 9.09
N LEU A 82 -17.94 17.71 7.87
CA LEU A 82 -18.32 16.33 7.58
C LEU A 82 -17.08 15.49 7.31
N CYS A 83 -17.06 14.29 7.86
CA CYS A 83 -16.06 13.26 7.57
C CYS A 83 -16.73 12.05 6.96
N TYR A 84 -15.96 11.30 6.18
CA TYR A 84 -16.23 9.90 5.94
C TYR A 84 -15.71 9.07 7.12
N GLU A 85 -16.61 8.32 7.74
CA GLU A 85 -16.28 7.21 8.64
C GLU A 85 -16.10 5.95 7.79
N ILE A 86 -14.84 5.57 7.58
CA ILE A 86 -14.45 4.41 6.77
C ILE A 86 -14.16 3.26 7.72
N THR A 87 -15.03 2.26 7.73
CA THR A 87 -14.85 1.05 8.52
C THR A 87 -14.29 -0.06 7.65
N SER A 88 -13.12 -0.57 8.02
CA SER A 88 -12.35 -1.57 7.30
C SER A 88 -12.11 -2.82 8.15
N LYS A 89 -12.19 -3.99 7.52
CA LYS A 89 -11.74 -5.27 8.07
C LYS A 89 -10.26 -5.56 7.85
N HIS A 90 -9.55 -4.67 7.16
CA HIS A 90 -8.12 -4.83 6.88
C HIS A 90 -7.81 -6.15 6.14
N ILE A 91 -8.54 -6.36 5.03
CA ILE A 91 -8.39 -7.50 4.13
C ILE A 91 -8.36 -6.93 2.70
N ALA A 92 -7.24 -7.14 2.01
CA ALA A 92 -7.13 -6.77 0.60
C ALA A 92 -7.97 -7.74 -0.26
N SER A 93 -8.83 -7.20 -1.12
CA SER A 93 -9.67 -8.00 -2.03
C SER A 93 -9.15 -8.06 -3.47
N GLU A 94 -8.12 -7.29 -3.77
CA GLU A 94 -7.63 -7.02 -5.14
C GLU A 94 -6.28 -7.66 -5.45
N HIS A 95 -5.59 -8.15 -4.43
CA HIS A 95 -4.38 -8.93 -4.54
C HIS A 95 -4.39 -10.01 -3.45
N ASP A 96 -3.57 -11.05 -3.65
CA ASP A 96 -3.35 -12.05 -2.62
C ASP A 96 -2.53 -11.44 -1.47
N MET A 97 -2.79 -11.87 -0.23
CA MET A 97 -2.00 -11.50 0.94
C MET A 97 -1.06 -12.65 1.28
N GLY A 98 0.23 -12.34 1.42
CA GLY A 98 1.30 -13.33 1.47
C GLY A 98 1.75 -13.78 0.07
N PRO A 99 2.78 -14.65 -0.02
CA PRO A 99 3.49 -15.27 1.10
C PRO A 99 4.38 -14.31 1.90
N TRP A 100 4.82 -14.74 3.09
CA TRP A 100 5.69 -13.96 3.99
C TRP A 100 6.99 -14.71 4.30
N CYS A 101 6.87 -15.88 4.94
CA CYS A 101 8.02 -16.67 5.35
C CYS A 101 8.11 -17.96 4.53
N PRO A 102 9.26 -18.26 3.89
CA PRO A 102 9.47 -19.52 3.20
C PRO A 102 9.45 -20.69 4.20
N GLU A 103 9.03 -21.87 3.76
CA GLU A 103 8.99 -23.07 4.61
C GLU A 103 10.39 -23.65 4.83
N THR A 104 11.27 -23.54 3.84
CA THR A 104 12.62 -24.11 3.86
C THR A 104 13.67 -23.16 3.30
N ILE A 105 14.94 -23.41 3.65
CA ILE A 105 16.09 -22.69 3.08
C ILE A 105 16.36 -23.01 1.60
N TYR A 106 15.50 -23.82 0.97
CA TYR A 106 15.58 -24.17 -0.45
C TYR A 106 14.49 -23.51 -1.28
N ASP A 107 13.54 -22.86 -0.61
CA ASP A 107 12.42 -22.18 -1.25
C ASP A 107 12.90 -20.90 -1.93
N THR A 108 12.13 -20.45 -2.91
CA THR A 108 12.49 -19.35 -3.80
C THR A 108 11.79 -18.05 -3.40
N ALA A 109 12.08 -16.96 -4.10
CA ALA A 109 11.39 -15.69 -3.91
C ALA A 109 9.85 -15.80 -4.05
N GLU A 110 9.34 -16.72 -4.87
CA GLU A 110 7.89 -16.94 -5.04
C GLU A 110 7.22 -17.55 -3.79
N ASP A 111 8.00 -18.07 -2.84
CA ASP A 111 7.53 -18.75 -1.63
C ASP A 111 7.70 -17.87 -0.36
N GLY A 112 8.33 -16.71 -0.50
CA GLY A 112 8.62 -15.76 0.58
C GLY A 112 8.16 -14.35 0.22
N GLY A 113 8.14 -13.46 1.21
CA GLY A 113 7.85 -12.06 1.01
C GLY A 113 9.11 -11.21 0.81
N LEU A 114 9.02 -9.94 1.17
CA LEU A 114 10.09 -8.96 1.10
C LEU A 114 10.58 -8.58 2.50
N TRP A 115 11.89 -8.42 2.63
CA TRP A 115 12.54 -7.86 3.82
C TRP A 115 13.31 -6.60 3.45
N PHE A 116 12.92 -5.48 4.05
CA PHE A 116 13.55 -4.18 3.86
C PHE A 116 14.37 -3.81 5.09
N ASP A 117 15.65 -3.57 4.90
CA ASP A 117 16.58 -3.13 5.94
C ASP A 117 17.78 -2.45 5.29
N LYS A 118 18.42 -1.51 5.99
CA LYS A 118 19.59 -0.75 5.52
C LYS A 118 19.37 -0.02 4.17
N GLY A 119 18.12 0.34 3.86
CA GLY A 119 17.75 1.00 2.60
C GLY A 119 17.77 0.08 1.39
N GLU A 120 17.75 -1.24 1.59
CA GLU A 120 17.66 -2.26 0.55
C GLU A 120 16.42 -3.12 0.75
N ILE A 121 15.83 -3.61 -0.34
CA ILE A 121 14.77 -4.62 -0.34
C ILE A 121 15.37 -5.93 -0.80
N ASN A 122 15.14 -6.99 -0.04
CA ASN A 122 15.59 -8.34 -0.35
C ASN A 122 14.38 -9.26 -0.45
N ASP A 123 14.36 -10.14 -1.46
CA ASP A 123 13.47 -11.29 -1.45
C ASP A 123 13.83 -12.15 -0.22
N LEU A 124 12.86 -12.43 0.64
CA LEU A 124 13.02 -13.30 1.79
C LEU A 124 12.93 -14.76 1.38
N ASP A 125 13.81 -15.17 0.46
CA ASP A 125 13.90 -16.55 0.00
C ASP A 125 14.70 -17.43 0.99
N GLY A 126 14.67 -18.74 0.75
CA GLY A 126 15.41 -19.70 1.56
C GLY A 126 16.93 -19.42 1.64
N PRO A 127 17.62 -19.15 0.51
CA PRO A 127 19.00 -18.71 0.49
C PRO A 127 19.30 -17.47 1.35
N PHE A 128 18.43 -16.46 1.35
CA PHE A 128 18.58 -15.27 2.18
C PHE A 128 18.48 -15.60 3.67
N ILE A 129 17.47 -16.40 4.07
CA ILE A 129 17.33 -16.90 5.45
C ILE A 129 18.59 -17.66 5.90
N ALA A 130 19.16 -18.51 5.03
CA ALA A 130 20.39 -19.23 5.34
C ALA A 130 21.62 -18.31 5.49
N ASN A 131 21.58 -17.12 4.89
CA ASN A 131 22.67 -16.15 4.85
C ASN A 131 22.55 -15.02 5.88
N LEU A 132 21.47 -14.96 6.69
CA LEU A 132 21.23 -13.90 7.68
C LEU A 132 22.45 -13.62 8.58
N ALA A 133 23.12 -14.66 9.07
CA ALA A 133 24.31 -14.50 9.90
C ALA A 133 25.45 -13.74 9.20
N THR A 134 25.63 -13.96 7.90
CA THR A 134 26.62 -13.23 7.11
C THR A 134 26.15 -11.81 6.81
N PHE A 135 24.86 -11.65 6.46
CA PHE A 135 24.26 -10.36 6.13
C PHE A 135 24.33 -9.37 7.30
N TYR A 136 24.13 -9.88 8.53
CA TYR A 136 24.20 -9.09 9.77
C TYR A 136 25.57 -9.11 10.46
N ASP A 137 26.54 -9.87 9.96
CA ASP A 137 27.82 -10.14 10.64
C ASP A 137 27.62 -10.61 12.10
N ASP A 138 26.61 -11.46 12.32
CA ASP A 138 26.23 -11.95 13.63
C ASP A 138 25.83 -13.44 13.56
N PRO A 139 26.64 -14.36 14.15
CA PRO A 139 26.35 -15.79 14.14
C PRO A 139 25.12 -16.19 14.98
N GLY A 140 24.53 -15.26 15.74
CA GLY A 140 23.29 -15.48 16.48
C GLY A 140 22.07 -15.67 15.58
N PHE A 141 22.11 -15.17 14.33
CA PHE A 141 21.06 -15.43 13.34
C PHE A 141 21.13 -16.87 12.82
N LYS A 142 20.20 -17.69 13.28
CA LYS A 142 20.02 -19.09 12.92
C LYS A 142 18.53 -19.44 12.93
N MET A 143 17.82 -18.94 11.93
CA MET A 143 16.36 -19.05 11.77
C MET A 143 15.89 -20.36 11.11
N TYR A 144 16.72 -21.40 11.07
CA TYR A 144 16.39 -22.66 10.42
C TYR A 144 17.03 -23.85 11.11
N GLU A 145 16.34 -25.00 11.05
CA GLU A 145 16.78 -26.27 11.62
C GLU A 145 17.87 -26.96 10.76
N ASP A 146 18.45 -28.04 11.29
CA ASP A 146 19.50 -28.80 10.60
C ASP A 146 19.00 -29.49 9.32
N ASP A 147 17.70 -29.75 9.21
CA ASP A 147 17.08 -30.32 8.00
C ASP A 147 16.74 -29.25 6.93
N GLY A 148 16.91 -27.97 7.27
CA GLY A 148 16.62 -26.84 6.39
C GLY A 148 15.24 -26.22 6.57
N SER A 149 14.40 -26.72 7.47
CA SER A 149 13.10 -26.11 7.77
C SER A 149 13.31 -24.74 8.43
N VAL A 150 12.62 -23.70 7.94
CA VAL A 150 12.65 -22.36 8.53
C VAL A 150 11.74 -22.34 9.76
N ARG A 151 12.20 -21.70 10.83
CA ARG A 151 11.42 -21.51 12.06
C ARG A 151 10.43 -20.38 11.82
N ARG A 152 9.15 -20.71 11.74
CA ARG A 152 8.05 -19.77 11.48
C ARG A 152 7.03 -19.80 12.59
N MET A 153 6.26 -18.72 12.73
CA MET A 153 5.03 -18.74 13.51
C MET A 153 3.95 -19.49 12.72
N GLU A 154 3.42 -20.58 13.29
CA GLU A 154 2.50 -21.49 12.60
C GLU A 154 1.08 -21.46 13.20
N THR A 155 0.87 -20.69 14.26
CA THR A 155 -0.42 -20.57 14.95
C THR A 155 -0.80 -19.13 15.25
N ALA A 156 -2.10 -18.87 15.38
CA ALA A 156 -2.63 -17.59 15.83
C ALA A 156 -2.05 -17.14 17.19
N GLN A 157 -1.75 -18.08 18.09
CA GLN A 157 -1.15 -17.77 19.38
C GLN A 157 0.31 -17.32 19.23
N GLU A 158 1.10 -17.99 18.38
CA GLU A 158 2.49 -17.59 18.11
C GLU A 158 2.55 -16.24 17.40
N CYS A 159 1.65 -15.99 16.45
CA CYS A 159 1.48 -14.67 15.84
C CYS A 159 1.16 -13.59 16.90
N ALA A 160 0.28 -13.88 17.87
CA ALA A 160 -0.09 -12.97 18.97
C ALA A 160 1.07 -12.63 19.89
N GLU A 161 1.83 -13.64 20.31
CA GLU A 161 2.88 -13.48 21.32
C GLU A 161 4.23 -13.09 20.70
N GLY A 162 4.47 -13.46 19.45
CA GLY A 162 5.71 -13.18 18.73
C GLY A 162 5.86 -11.73 18.26
N ALA A 163 4.74 -11.00 18.15
CA ALA A 163 4.70 -9.58 17.82
C ALA A 163 4.80 -8.66 19.07
N ASP A 164 5.00 -9.21 20.28
CA ASP A 164 5.24 -8.40 21.48
C ASP A 164 6.66 -7.79 21.42
N PRO A 165 6.84 -6.48 21.64
CA PRO A 165 8.15 -5.86 21.74
C PRO A 165 9.08 -6.48 22.80
N ASN A 166 8.51 -7.14 23.82
CA ASN A 166 9.23 -7.93 24.81
C ASN A 166 9.31 -9.40 24.37
N ILE A 167 10.04 -9.63 23.28
CA ILE A 167 10.16 -10.94 22.64
C ILE A 167 10.63 -12.00 23.64
N GLU A 168 9.79 -13.01 23.90
CA GLU A 168 10.17 -14.15 24.72
C GLU A 168 11.24 -15.01 24.01
N ASP A 169 12.15 -15.64 24.76
CA ASP A 169 13.22 -16.50 24.24
C ASP A 169 12.74 -17.56 23.22
N LYS A 170 11.49 -18.04 23.37
CA LYS A 170 10.90 -19.04 22.47
C LYS A 170 10.60 -18.51 21.07
N TYR A 171 10.49 -17.18 20.91
CA TYR A 171 10.30 -16.48 19.65
C TYR A 171 11.59 -15.91 19.05
N THR A 172 12.73 -16.17 19.68
CA THR A 172 14.03 -15.81 19.12
C THR A 172 14.34 -16.68 17.89
N ASN A 173 14.95 -16.10 16.85
CA ASN A 173 15.28 -16.83 15.61
C ASN A 173 14.05 -17.41 14.90
N MET A 174 12.98 -16.63 14.81
CA MET A 174 11.77 -16.98 14.08
C MET A 174 11.44 -15.95 13.00
N CYS A 175 10.96 -16.44 11.86
CA CYS A 175 10.34 -15.62 10.84
C CYS A 175 8.88 -15.38 11.25
N ALA A 176 8.50 -14.11 11.39
CA ALA A 176 7.17 -13.72 11.81
C ALA A 176 6.18 -13.97 10.68
N GLN A 177 5.15 -14.74 11.00
CA GLN A 177 4.11 -15.11 10.05
C GLN A 177 2.76 -15.06 10.76
N CYS A 178 1.84 -14.33 10.17
CA CYS A 178 0.49 -14.15 10.65
C CYS A 178 -0.44 -14.28 9.45
N LEU A 179 -1.41 -15.19 9.52
CA LEU A 179 -2.36 -15.39 8.43
C LEU A 179 -3.62 -14.53 8.65
N PRO A 180 -4.23 -13.99 7.58
CA PRO A 180 -5.43 -13.18 7.68
C PRO A 180 -6.58 -13.90 8.41
N GLU A 181 -6.74 -15.21 8.25
CA GLU A 181 -7.78 -15.99 8.94
C GLU A 181 -7.60 -16.12 10.45
N TRP A 182 -6.42 -15.77 10.98
CA TRP A 182 -6.14 -15.81 12.42
C TRP A 182 -6.55 -14.52 13.14
N VAL A 183 -6.79 -13.45 12.39
CA VAL A 183 -7.03 -12.11 12.93
C VAL A 183 -8.42 -11.62 12.53
N SER A 184 -9.18 -11.14 13.50
CA SER A 184 -10.48 -10.51 13.26
C SER A 184 -10.39 -9.03 13.62
N ALA A 185 -9.76 -8.24 12.75
CA ALA A 185 -9.65 -6.80 12.90
C ALA A 185 -10.85 -6.08 12.27
N GLN A 186 -11.31 -5.03 12.92
CA GLN A 186 -12.25 -4.07 12.34
C GLN A 186 -11.96 -2.70 12.95
N VAL A 187 -11.56 -1.76 12.11
CA VAL A 187 -11.16 -0.40 12.53
C VAL A 187 -11.95 0.62 11.73
N SER A 188 -12.33 1.71 12.38
CA SER A 188 -13.00 2.84 11.76
C SER A 188 -12.07 4.05 11.76
N TYR A 189 -11.97 4.73 10.62
CA TYR A 189 -11.16 5.93 10.43
C TYR A 189 -12.07 7.09 10.04
N LEU A 190 -11.71 8.30 10.49
CA LEU A 190 -12.36 9.52 10.03
C LEU A 190 -11.43 10.22 9.04
N ILE A 191 -11.94 10.53 7.86
CA ILE A 191 -11.27 11.36 6.85
C ILE A 191 -12.18 12.56 6.55
N PRO A 192 -11.74 13.82 6.69
CA PRO A 192 -12.55 14.98 6.34
C PRO A 192 -12.93 14.95 4.86
N ILE A 193 -14.19 15.25 4.54
CA ILE A 193 -14.65 15.28 3.15
C ILE A 193 -13.94 16.40 2.38
N THR A 194 -13.88 17.59 2.98
CA THR A 194 -13.14 18.74 2.42
C THR A 194 -11.89 18.96 3.27
N PRO A 195 -10.69 18.61 2.77
CA PRO A 195 -9.44 18.77 3.50
C PRO A 195 -9.14 20.24 3.84
N VAL A 196 -8.49 20.48 4.98
CA VAL A 196 -8.12 21.84 5.42
C VAL A 196 -6.61 21.91 5.60
N LYS A 197 -5.92 22.59 4.68
CA LYS A 197 -4.48 22.83 4.78
C LYS A 197 -4.18 23.80 5.92
N GLN A 198 -3.22 23.44 6.75
CA GLN A 198 -2.66 24.25 7.83
C GLN A 198 -1.42 25.02 7.34
N SER A 199 -1.02 26.04 8.10
CA SER A 199 0.16 26.84 7.78
C SER A 199 1.48 26.18 8.16
N GLU A 200 1.45 25.26 9.12
CA GLU A 200 2.61 24.55 9.65
C GLU A 200 2.31 23.04 9.62
N PRO A 201 3.32 22.19 9.34
CA PRO A 201 3.11 20.76 9.34
C PRO A 201 3.13 20.19 10.75
N VAL A 202 2.54 19.00 10.89
CA VAL A 202 2.59 18.17 12.10
C VAL A 202 3.29 16.87 11.78
N THR A 203 4.38 16.57 12.50
CA THR A 203 5.09 15.29 12.42
C THR A 203 4.18 14.15 12.87
N LEU A 204 4.12 13.07 12.09
CA LEU A 204 3.33 11.89 12.41
C LEU A 204 4.03 11.02 13.47
N SER A 205 3.23 10.19 14.14
CA SER A 205 3.75 9.24 15.13
C SER A 205 4.39 8.04 14.43
N ASP A 206 5.65 7.74 14.72
CA ASP A 206 6.33 6.52 14.24
C ASP A 206 6.03 5.29 15.11
N GLY A 207 5.10 5.43 16.05
CA GLY A 207 4.76 4.40 17.02
C GLY A 207 5.56 4.50 18.33
N PRO A 208 5.02 3.87 19.40
CA PRO A 208 5.45 4.13 20.77
C PRO A 208 6.89 3.72 21.09
N THR A 209 7.52 2.90 20.25
CA THR A 209 8.90 2.44 20.44
C THR A 209 9.94 3.35 19.79
N LEU A 210 9.51 4.19 18.82
CA LEU A 210 10.37 5.12 18.07
C LEU A 210 10.18 6.58 18.53
N GLU A 211 9.09 6.89 19.22
CA GLU A 211 8.76 8.24 19.65
C GLU A 211 9.72 8.85 20.69
N GLN A 212 9.98 10.15 20.54
CA GLN A 212 10.71 10.93 21.52
C GLN A 212 9.80 11.40 22.66
N ALA A 213 10.21 11.11 23.90
CA ALA A 213 9.46 11.54 25.08
C ALA A 213 9.28 13.07 25.15
N GLY A 214 8.01 13.49 25.23
CA GLY A 214 7.62 14.90 25.38
C GLY A 214 7.41 15.67 24.07
N VAL A 215 7.46 14.98 22.93
CA VAL A 215 7.00 15.50 21.63
C VAL A 215 5.54 15.13 21.44
N GLU A 216 4.76 16.06 20.87
CA GLU A 216 3.38 15.83 20.46
C GLU A 216 3.39 15.47 18.98
N TYR A 217 2.85 14.31 18.65
CA TYR A 217 2.81 13.76 17.30
C TYR A 217 1.36 13.75 16.77
N GLY A 218 1.23 13.80 15.45
CA GLY A 218 -0.01 13.49 14.75
C GLY A 218 -0.34 12.00 14.80
N PRO A 219 -1.32 11.54 14.00
CA PRO A 219 -1.72 10.14 13.98
C PRO A 219 -0.57 9.23 13.52
N SER A 220 -0.59 7.97 13.96
CA SER A 220 0.37 6.96 13.48
C SER A 220 -0.05 6.34 12.15
N VAL A 221 -1.31 6.50 11.74
CA VAL A 221 -1.77 6.01 10.44
C VAL A 221 -1.62 7.11 9.40
N ARG A 222 -0.92 6.82 8.30
CA ARG A 222 -0.65 7.80 7.24
C ARG A 222 -1.86 8.02 6.35
N GLY A 223 -2.66 6.98 6.16
CA GLY A 223 -3.87 7.05 5.34
C GLY A 223 -4.43 5.68 5.02
N LEU A 224 -5.37 5.64 4.09
CA LEU A 224 -6.01 4.41 3.62
C LEU A 224 -5.82 4.25 2.12
N ALA A 225 -5.45 3.04 1.71
CA ALA A 225 -5.61 2.59 0.33
C ALA A 225 -7.09 2.46 -0.01
N PHE A 226 -7.43 2.44 -1.31
CA PHE A 226 -8.83 2.33 -1.74
C PHE A 226 -9.51 1.02 -1.30
N ASN A 227 -8.76 -0.04 -1.06
CA ASN A 227 -9.28 -1.28 -0.48
C ASN A 227 -9.51 -1.22 1.05
N GLY A 228 -9.33 -0.05 1.66
CA GLY A 228 -9.53 0.21 3.08
C GLY A 228 -8.42 -0.31 4.00
N VAL A 229 -7.36 -0.91 3.45
CA VAL A 229 -6.17 -1.26 4.22
C VAL A 229 -5.38 0.01 4.49
N ARG A 230 -4.82 0.14 5.71
CA ARG A 230 -4.07 1.33 6.11
C ARG A 230 -2.65 1.31 5.57
N PHE A 231 -2.16 2.50 5.21
CA PHE A 231 -0.74 2.82 5.14
C PHE A 231 -0.26 3.17 6.54
N ASP A 232 0.58 2.29 7.10
CA ASP A 232 0.93 2.33 8.51
C ASP A 232 2.24 3.07 8.78
N HIS A 233 2.52 3.28 10.07
CA HIS A 233 3.80 3.79 10.53
C HIS A 233 4.98 2.84 10.25
N PRO A 234 6.23 3.33 10.34
CA PRO A 234 7.42 2.51 10.21
C PRO A 234 7.40 1.30 11.14
N ALA A 235 7.87 0.16 10.63
CA ALA A 235 8.20 -0.98 11.48
C ALA A 235 9.45 -0.65 12.31
N ASP A 236 9.47 -1.04 13.58
CA ASP A 236 10.67 -0.93 14.42
C ASP A 236 11.64 -2.08 14.12
N ILE A 237 12.45 -1.89 13.07
CA ILE A 237 13.44 -2.88 12.60
C ILE A 237 14.46 -3.22 13.70
N ASP A 238 14.86 -2.25 14.52
CA ASP A 238 15.82 -2.47 15.60
C ASP A 238 15.27 -3.44 16.66
N ILE A 239 14.00 -3.30 17.04
CA ILE A 239 13.34 -4.24 17.97
C ILE A 239 13.18 -5.63 17.35
N ILE A 240 12.79 -5.71 16.08
CA ILE A 240 12.64 -6.99 15.37
C ILE A 240 13.98 -7.74 15.36
N LEU A 241 15.07 -7.05 14.97
CA LEU A 241 16.40 -7.64 14.90
C LEU A 241 17.00 -7.95 16.29
N ALA A 242 16.64 -7.20 17.34
CA ALA A 242 17.07 -7.49 18.70
C ALA A 242 16.57 -8.86 19.20
N GLY A 243 15.43 -9.33 18.70
CA GLY A 243 14.92 -10.68 18.94
C GLY A 243 15.47 -11.75 18.00
N TYR A 244 16.43 -11.42 17.12
CA TYR A 244 16.81 -12.27 15.98
C TYR A 244 15.61 -12.72 15.15
N GLN A 245 14.59 -11.86 15.04
CA GLN A 245 13.43 -12.12 14.19
C GLN A 245 13.58 -11.42 12.84
N ILE A 246 12.72 -11.83 11.92
CA ILE A 246 12.51 -11.20 10.63
C ILE A 246 11.00 -11.14 10.46
N ALA A 247 10.45 -9.95 10.19
CA ALA A 247 9.02 -9.74 10.02
C ALA A 247 8.75 -9.20 8.62
N PRO A 248 8.76 -10.07 7.60
CA PRO A 248 8.63 -9.63 6.22
C PRO A 248 7.25 -9.04 5.96
N VAL A 249 7.20 -8.24 4.90
CA VAL A 249 5.95 -7.93 4.20
C VAL A 249 5.81 -8.86 3.02
N ASP A 250 4.62 -8.98 2.44
CA ASP A 250 4.42 -9.68 1.17
C ASP A 250 4.83 -8.79 -0.01
N ASP A 251 4.65 -9.29 -1.23
CA ASP A 251 4.96 -8.54 -2.46
C ASP A 251 4.11 -7.27 -2.64
N ALA A 252 2.94 -7.19 -1.98
CA ALA A 252 2.11 -6.00 -1.94
C ALA A 252 2.58 -4.98 -0.88
N GLY A 253 3.65 -5.28 -0.15
CA GLY A 253 4.24 -4.40 0.85
C GLY A 253 3.51 -4.41 2.19
N GLY A 254 2.68 -5.42 2.46
CA GLY A 254 1.93 -5.53 3.71
C GLY A 254 2.12 -6.82 4.48
N HIS A 255 1.73 -6.80 5.75
CA HIS A 255 1.65 -8.00 6.58
C HIS A 255 0.52 -7.92 7.59
N VAL A 256 0.32 -9.01 8.34
CA VAL A 256 -0.75 -9.12 9.33
C VAL A 256 -0.20 -8.96 10.74
N ASN A 257 -0.87 -8.15 11.56
CA ASN A 257 -0.71 -8.16 13.02
C ASN A 257 -2.08 -8.39 13.69
N ASN A 258 -2.07 -9.09 14.82
CA ASN A 258 -3.23 -9.45 15.64
C ASN A 258 -4.17 -8.30 16.00
N SER A 259 -3.64 -7.10 16.22
CA SER A 259 -4.48 -5.96 16.65
C SER A 259 -4.99 -5.12 15.48
N LEU A 260 -4.36 -5.24 14.32
CA LEU A 260 -4.50 -4.31 13.20
C LEU A 260 -5.08 -4.96 11.93
N GLY A 261 -4.98 -6.29 11.82
CA GLY A 261 -5.22 -7.00 10.57
C GLY A 261 -4.07 -6.80 9.59
N TYR A 262 -4.37 -6.96 8.30
CA TYR A 262 -3.41 -6.66 7.24
C TYR A 262 -3.21 -5.15 7.08
N HIS A 263 -1.96 -4.70 6.92
CA HIS A 263 -1.58 -3.30 6.76
C HIS A 263 -0.29 -3.19 5.95
N TYR A 264 -0.10 -2.06 5.27
CA TYR A 264 1.08 -1.84 4.43
C TYR A 264 2.16 -1.04 5.16
N HIS A 265 3.42 -1.36 4.85
CA HIS A 265 4.61 -0.59 5.21
C HIS A 265 5.31 0.06 4.00
N GLY A 266 4.85 -0.23 2.78
CA GLY A 266 5.29 0.49 1.58
C GLY A 266 4.38 0.23 0.39
N ASP A 267 4.45 1.12 -0.60
CA ASP A 267 3.76 0.97 -1.87
C ASP A 267 4.65 0.22 -2.89
N THR A 268 4.18 -0.91 -3.40
CA THR A 268 4.93 -1.78 -4.35
C THR A 268 4.33 -1.83 -5.74
N GLY A 269 3.19 -1.16 -5.98
CA GLY A 269 2.49 -1.25 -7.27
C GLY A 269 1.23 -2.12 -7.27
N MET A 270 0.97 -2.90 -6.21
CA MET A 270 -0.08 -3.93 -6.23
C MET A 270 -1.45 -3.47 -5.71
N THR A 271 -1.53 -2.28 -5.11
CA THR A 271 -2.80 -1.69 -4.65
C THR A 271 -3.56 -1.02 -5.81
N THR A 272 -4.87 -0.83 -5.66
CA THR A 272 -5.70 -0.10 -6.64
C THR A 272 -5.10 1.28 -6.88
N ARG A 273 -5.00 1.66 -8.15
CA ARG A 273 -4.40 2.91 -8.61
C ARG A 273 -5.34 3.65 -9.54
N ILE A 274 -5.50 4.95 -9.32
CA ILE A 274 -6.19 5.83 -10.26
C ILE A 274 -5.14 6.53 -11.12
N ALA A 275 -5.01 6.05 -12.35
CA ALA A 275 -4.10 6.60 -13.35
C ALA A 275 -4.41 8.08 -13.61
N GLN A 276 -3.36 8.86 -13.87
CA GLN A 276 -3.47 10.28 -14.19
C GLN A 276 -3.15 10.49 -15.67
N SER A 277 -3.87 11.40 -16.33
CA SER A 277 -3.78 11.58 -17.79
C SER A 277 -2.70 12.56 -18.26
N ASP A 278 -1.98 13.16 -17.32
CA ASP A 278 -1.04 14.28 -17.49
C ASP A 278 0.37 13.93 -16.97
N ASP A 279 0.75 12.65 -17.07
CA ASP A 279 2.06 12.11 -16.65
C ASP A 279 2.35 12.27 -15.14
N HIS A 280 1.32 12.52 -14.34
CA HIS A 280 1.42 12.51 -12.88
C HIS A 280 1.41 11.08 -12.35
N SER A 281 2.03 10.84 -11.18
CA SER A 281 1.96 9.52 -10.56
C SER A 281 0.52 9.16 -10.19
N ALA A 282 0.22 7.86 -10.16
CA ALA A 282 -1.12 7.37 -9.87
C ALA A 282 -1.52 7.68 -8.42
N MET A 283 -2.80 8.01 -8.21
CA MET A 283 -3.36 8.12 -6.87
C MET A 283 -3.56 6.72 -6.31
N ILE A 284 -3.18 6.51 -5.04
CA ILE A 284 -3.22 5.20 -4.36
C ILE A 284 -4.17 5.18 -3.15
N GLY A 285 -4.65 6.35 -2.71
CA GLY A 285 -5.53 6.46 -1.56
C GLY A 285 -5.67 7.88 -1.04
N TYR A 286 -6.11 8.00 0.21
CA TYR A 286 -6.27 9.27 0.91
C TYR A 286 -5.50 9.25 2.23
N ALA A 287 -4.84 10.36 2.55
CA ALA A 287 -4.25 10.60 3.85
C ALA A 287 -5.36 10.78 4.89
N LEU A 288 -5.07 10.57 6.19
CA LEU A 288 -6.09 10.76 7.23
C LEU A 288 -6.57 12.21 7.37
N ASP A 289 -5.78 13.17 6.89
CA ASP A 289 -6.17 14.58 6.80
C ASP A 289 -7.01 14.92 5.55
N GLY A 290 -7.31 13.92 4.72
CA GLY A 290 -8.18 14.01 3.54
C GLY A 290 -7.48 14.37 2.23
N PHE A 291 -6.21 14.75 2.24
CA PHE A 291 -5.51 15.00 0.98
C PHE A 291 -5.19 13.69 0.25
N GLY A 292 -5.12 13.76 -1.09
CA GLY A 292 -4.80 12.60 -1.91
C GLY A 292 -3.38 12.08 -1.67
N LEU A 293 -3.23 10.76 -1.64
CA LEU A 293 -1.94 10.07 -1.63
C LEU A 293 -1.63 9.56 -3.03
N TYR A 294 -0.45 9.90 -3.52
CA TYR A 294 0.04 9.52 -4.83
C TYR A 294 1.30 8.67 -4.71
N ALA A 295 1.48 7.74 -5.65
CA ALA A 295 2.66 6.91 -5.73
C ALA A 295 3.93 7.77 -5.87
N LYS A 296 5.07 7.22 -5.44
CA LYS A 296 6.37 7.90 -5.53
C LYS A 296 6.74 8.25 -6.97
N LEU A 297 6.53 7.30 -7.88
CA LEU A 297 6.94 7.41 -9.28
C LEU A 297 5.73 7.43 -10.21
N ASP A 298 5.85 8.19 -11.30
CA ASP A 298 4.95 8.11 -12.45
C ASP A 298 5.21 6.85 -13.30
N ASP A 299 4.40 6.66 -14.35
CA ASP A 299 4.51 5.51 -15.27
C ASP A 299 5.83 5.51 -16.08
N GLU A 300 6.55 6.63 -16.14
CA GLU A 300 7.86 6.76 -16.77
C GLU A 300 9.02 6.53 -15.77
N GLY A 301 8.72 6.36 -14.48
CA GLY A 301 9.69 6.15 -13.41
C GLY A 301 10.29 7.45 -12.84
N ASN A 302 9.65 8.60 -13.06
CA ASN A 302 10.09 9.88 -12.49
C ASN A 302 9.40 10.15 -11.15
N GLU A 303 10.16 10.71 -10.21
CA GLU A 303 9.61 11.23 -8.95
C GLU A 303 9.16 12.68 -9.14
N ALA A 304 8.07 13.05 -8.46
CA ALA A 304 7.57 14.41 -8.46
C ALA A 304 8.63 15.40 -7.95
N ALA A 305 8.67 16.59 -8.56
CA ALA A 305 9.58 17.66 -8.20
C ALA A 305 8.92 18.67 -7.24
N GLU A 306 9.76 19.47 -6.59
CA GLU A 306 9.33 20.62 -5.76
C GLU A 306 8.41 20.22 -4.59
N LEU A 307 8.60 19.01 -4.06
CA LEU A 307 7.93 18.54 -2.85
C LEU A 307 8.39 19.33 -1.62
N ASP A 308 7.46 19.62 -0.72
CA ASP A 308 7.72 20.21 0.59
C ASP A 308 8.26 19.18 1.60
N GLU A 309 8.40 19.59 2.87
CA GLU A 309 8.94 18.73 3.92
C GLU A 309 8.05 17.52 4.26
N CYS A 310 6.75 17.58 3.95
CA CYS A 310 5.82 16.45 4.08
C CYS A 310 5.64 15.68 2.77
N ARG A 311 6.51 15.93 1.79
CA ARG A 311 6.44 15.36 0.45
C ARG A 311 5.17 15.70 -0.32
N GLY A 312 4.57 16.86 -0.03
CA GLY A 312 3.43 17.37 -0.78
C GLY A 312 3.76 18.55 -1.67
N HIS A 313 2.86 18.87 -2.59
CA HIS A 313 2.89 20.10 -3.37
C HIS A 313 1.46 20.48 -3.83
N THR A 314 1.32 21.61 -4.52
CA THR A 314 0.02 22.10 -5.02
C THR A 314 0.06 22.29 -6.53
N ASP A 315 -0.97 21.81 -7.23
CA ASP A 315 -1.20 22.11 -8.64
C ASP A 315 -2.66 22.57 -8.91
N GLU A 316 -2.96 22.95 -10.15
CA GLU A 316 -4.27 23.47 -10.58
C GLU A 316 -5.34 22.38 -10.83
N ILE A 317 -5.00 21.09 -10.71
CA ILE A 317 -5.87 19.94 -11.01
C ILE A 317 -6.26 19.19 -9.72
N ARG A 318 -5.29 19.01 -8.83
CA ARG A 318 -5.37 18.18 -7.62
C ARG A 318 -5.42 19.01 -6.34
N GLY A 319 -5.11 20.30 -6.43
CA GLY A 319 -4.85 21.09 -5.24
C GLY A 319 -3.60 20.59 -4.51
N TYR A 320 -3.58 20.76 -3.19
CA TYR A 320 -2.51 20.20 -2.37
C TYR A 320 -2.66 18.67 -2.23
N HIS A 321 -1.58 17.92 -2.39
CA HIS A 321 -1.57 16.46 -2.27
C HIS A 321 -0.16 15.93 -1.97
N TYR A 322 -0.05 14.68 -1.52
CA TYR A 322 1.20 14.06 -1.09
C TYR A 322 1.70 12.97 -2.04
N HIS A 323 3.03 12.79 -2.10
CA HIS A 323 3.68 11.65 -2.74
C HIS A 323 4.36 10.77 -1.71
N VAL A 324 3.99 9.49 -1.68
CA VAL A 324 4.56 8.55 -0.72
C VAL A 324 6.03 8.25 -0.98
N LEU A 325 6.72 7.77 0.05
CA LEU A 325 8.03 7.16 -0.04
C LEU A 325 7.91 5.70 -0.53
N SER A 326 9.05 5.12 -0.87
CA SER A 326 9.18 3.72 -1.31
C SER A 326 9.43 2.79 -0.13
N LEU A 327 9.13 1.50 -0.30
CA LEU A 327 9.20 0.48 0.75
C LEU A 327 10.56 0.41 1.47
N GLU A 328 11.68 0.62 0.77
CA GLU A 328 13.02 0.64 1.39
C GLU A 328 13.20 1.76 2.42
N SER A 329 12.34 2.79 2.38
CA SER A 329 12.33 3.88 3.35
C SER A 329 11.67 3.49 4.67
N ASN A 330 10.91 2.38 4.71
CA ASN A 330 10.09 1.98 5.85
C ASN A 330 9.16 3.10 6.34
N GLU A 331 8.62 3.88 5.41
CA GLU A 331 7.79 5.04 5.69
C GLU A 331 6.96 5.36 4.44
N PHE A 332 5.77 5.91 4.60
CA PHE A 332 4.99 6.53 3.53
C PHE A 332 5.10 8.05 3.57
N LEU A 333 4.94 8.67 4.76
CA LEU A 333 4.92 10.11 4.98
C LEU A 333 5.36 10.47 6.41
N ASP A 334 6.20 11.50 6.54
CA ASP A 334 6.72 11.95 7.85
C ASP A 334 5.81 12.96 8.58
N CYS A 335 4.96 13.69 7.84
CA CYS A 335 4.12 14.74 8.40
C CYS A 335 2.86 15.01 7.58
N PHE A 336 1.91 15.70 8.19
CA PHE A 336 0.74 16.27 7.52
C PHE A 336 0.77 17.80 7.57
N TYR A 337 0.35 18.42 6.48
CA TYR A 337 -0.13 19.80 6.46
C TYR A 337 -1.64 19.89 6.68
N GLY A 338 -2.43 18.83 6.51
CA GLY A 338 -3.87 18.89 6.72
C GLY A 338 -4.30 18.72 8.17
N ALA A 339 -5.43 19.32 8.53
CA ALA A 339 -6.09 19.01 9.79
C ALA A 339 -6.87 17.69 9.66
N TRP A 340 -6.53 16.72 10.50
CA TRP A 340 -7.24 15.44 10.60
C TRP A 340 -8.33 15.48 11.68
N ALA A 341 -9.16 14.43 11.72
CA ALA A 341 -10.14 14.18 12.76
C ALA A 341 -9.67 13.05 13.69
N GLU A 342 -9.97 13.16 14.99
CA GLU A 342 -9.70 12.13 16.02
C GLU A 342 -10.89 11.22 16.30
#